data_AF-A0A1B4FWT9-F1
#
_entry.id   AF-A0A1B4FWT9-F1
#
_cell.length_a   1.000
_cell.length_b   1.000
_cell.length_c   1.000
_cell.angle_alpha   90.00
_cell.angle_beta   90.00
_cell.angle_gamma   90.00
#
_symmetry.space_group_name_H-M   'P 1'
#
loop_
_entity.id
_entity.type
_entity.pdbx_description
1 polymer ?
#
loop_
_entity_poly.entity_id
_entity_poly.type
_entity_poly.pdbx_seq_one_letter_code
_entity_poly.pdbx_strand_id
1 'polypeptide(L)'
;MKPLAAHPAYRHEPAFCRRHRNERGASLLESIAYLGVAAIVIVGAIALLGSAFSSANTNRLAEELNAIQTGTKKLYMGQVNNYGNKAELNANLVAAKVFPSTLPVNGANVSDAWGGNVTVTGQGQTFTVQYTNVPRDVCINTLTAGGNWRSVAIGGNAAIEYPVSPTDATTNCVNNASIVWTSN
;
A
#
# COMPACT_ATOMS: atom_id res chain seq x y z
N MET A 1 73.67 -70.61 32.90
CA MET A 1 73.38 -70.16 31.51
C MET A 1 71.95 -69.64 31.48
N LYS A 2 71.77 -68.32 31.34
CA LYS A 2 70.47 -67.65 31.38
C LYS A 2 70.39 -66.78 30.11
N PRO A 3 69.39 -66.95 29.24
CA PRO A 3 69.44 -66.40 27.89
C PRO A 3 69.14 -64.89 27.89
N LEU A 4 69.88 -64.16 27.05
CA LEU A 4 69.66 -62.75 26.75
C LEU A 4 68.36 -62.61 25.94
N ALA A 5 67.41 -61.84 26.46
CA ALA A 5 66.17 -61.52 25.76
C ALA A 5 66.46 -60.51 24.64
N ALA A 6 66.19 -60.91 23.39
CA ALA A 6 66.28 -60.06 22.22
C ALA A 6 65.17 -58.98 22.25
N HIS A 7 65.54 -57.72 22.05
CA HIS A 7 64.59 -56.62 21.87
C HIS A 7 64.04 -56.61 20.45
N PRO A 8 62.71 -56.46 20.24
CA PRO A 8 62.17 -56.23 18.91
C PRO A 8 62.41 -54.78 18.49
N ALA A 9 63.06 -54.61 17.34
CA ALA A 9 63.19 -53.32 16.67
C ALA A 9 61.83 -52.87 16.12
N TYR A 10 61.31 -51.74 16.62
CA TYR A 10 60.10 -51.12 16.09
C TYR A 10 60.36 -50.57 14.68
N ARG A 11 59.66 -51.12 13.68
CA ARG A 11 59.66 -50.64 12.30
C ARG A 11 58.55 -49.58 12.17
N HIS A 12 58.91 -48.34 11.88
CA HIS A 12 57.95 -47.27 11.61
C HIS A 12 57.36 -47.43 10.20
N GLU A 13 56.08 -47.75 10.11
CA GLU A 13 55.32 -47.71 8.87
C GLU A 13 54.59 -46.36 8.78
N PRO A 14 54.83 -45.53 7.74
CA PRO A 14 54.13 -44.27 7.61
C PRO A 14 52.69 -44.52 7.16
N ALA A 15 51.75 -44.43 8.10
CA ALA A 15 50.33 -44.39 7.76
C ALA A 15 50.06 -43.10 6.97
N PHE A 16 49.84 -43.25 5.66
CA PHE A 16 49.37 -42.18 4.79
C PHE A 16 48.02 -41.67 5.32
N CYS A 17 48.01 -40.48 5.95
CA CYS A 17 46.77 -39.79 6.26
C CYS A 17 46.09 -39.36 4.96
N ARG A 18 45.19 -40.21 4.45
CA ARG A 18 44.34 -39.90 3.29
C ARG A 18 43.34 -38.83 3.73
N ARG A 19 43.63 -37.57 3.42
CA ARG A 19 42.73 -36.44 3.69
C ARG A 19 41.48 -36.60 2.81
N HIS A 20 40.41 -37.15 3.37
CA HIS A 20 39.13 -37.27 2.69
C HIS A 20 38.57 -35.85 2.49
N ARG A 21 38.82 -35.26 1.32
CA ARG A 21 38.19 -34.00 0.94
C ARG A 21 36.74 -34.34 0.59
N ASN A 22 35.84 -34.13 1.54
CA ASN A 22 34.40 -34.17 1.28
C ASN A 22 34.09 -33.02 0.32
N GLU A 23 34.13 -33.30 -0.98
CA GLU A 23 33.64 -32.39 -1.99
C GLU A 23 32.11 -32.37 -1.86
N ARG A 24 31.62 -31.51 -0.97
CA ARG A 24 30.23 -31.09 -0.95
C ARG A 24 30.04 -30.10 -2.10
N GLY A 25 30.23 -30.59 -3.33
CA GLY A 25 29.75 -29.89 -4.50
C GLY A 25 28.24 -29.95 -4.45
N ALA A 26 27.59 -28.81 -4.21
CA ALA A 26 26.16 -28.70 -4.44
C ALA A 26 25.89 -29.19 -5.87
N SER A 27 25.12 -30.26 -6.01
CA SER A 27 24.74 -30.73 -7.33
C SER A 27 23.93 -29.62 -8.01
N LEU A 28 24.12 -29.38 -9.31
CA LEU A 28 23.36 -28.36 -10.05
C LEU A 28 21.84 -28.53 -9.86
N LEU A 29 21.40 -29.79 -9.72
CA LEU A 29 20.00 -30.14 -9.48
C LEU A 29 19.50 -29.70 -8.08
N GLU A 30 20.36 -29.76 -7.06
CA GLU A 30 20.03 -29.33 -5.70
C GLU A 30 19.86 -27.80 -5.64
N SER A 31 20.74 -27.05 -6.32
CA SER A 31 20.59 -25.60 -6.45
C SER A 31 19.31 -25.19 -7.18
N ILE A 32 18.93 -25.91 -8.25
CA ILE A 32 17.66 -25.67 -8.95
C ILE A 32 16.46 -25.96 -8.03
N ALA A 33 16.52 -27.02 -7.22
CA ALA A 33 15.48 -27.31 -6.25
C ALA A 33 15.33 -26.18 -5.20
N TYR A 34 16.44 -25.64 -4.68
CA TYR A 34 16.41 -24.48 -3.77
C TYR A 34 15.82 -23.23 -4.43
N LEU A 35 16.21 -22.93 -5.67
CA LEU A 35 15.66 -21.78 -6.41
C LEU A 35 14.16 -21.95 -6.68
N GLY A 36 13.71 -23.17 -6.98
CA GLY A 36 12.30 -23.48 -7.19
C GLY A 36 11.47 -23.25 -5.93
N VAL A 37 11.92 -23.77 -4.78
CA VAL A 37 11.24 -23.53 -3.49
C VAL A 37 11.26 -22.05 -3.13
N ALA A 38 12.40 -21.37 -3.29
CA ALA A 38 12.51 -19.94 -3.01
C ALA A 38 11.54 -19.11 -3.88
N ALA A 39 11.42 -19.42 -5.17
CA ALA A 39 10.50 -18.75 -6.08
C ALA A 39 9.03 -18.92 -5.63
N ILE A 40 8.62 -20.12 -5.25
CA ILE A 40 7.25 -20.39 -4.76
C ILE A 40 6.97 -19.58 -3.48
N VAL A 41 7.91 -19.57 -2.54
CA VAL A 41 7.78 -18.80 -1.29
C VAL A 41 7.66 -17.30 -1.57
N ILE A 42 8.45 -16.76 -2.49
CA ILE A 42 8.41 -15.34 -2.87
C ILE A 42 7.04 -14.99 -3.49
N VAL A 43 6.53 -15.80 -4.41
CA VAL A 43 5.21 -15.58 -5.02
C VAL A 43 4.11 -15.62 -3.97
N GLY A 44 4.15 -16.60 -3.06
CA GLY A 44 3.20 -16.70 -1.95
C GLY A 44 3.24 -15.47 -1.03
N ALA A 45 4.44 -14.97 -0.69
CA ALA A 45 4.59 -13.76 0.12
C ALA A 45 4.03 -12.52 -0.58
N ILE A 46 4.30 -12.33 -1.88
CA ILE A 46 3.79 -11.19 -2.65
C ILE A 46 2.25 -11.19 -2.71
N ALA A 47 1.64 -12.36 -2.90
CA ALA A 47 0.18 -12.48 -2.95
C ALA A 47 -0.50 -12.04 -1.64
N LEU A 48 0.08 -12.38 -0.48
CA LEU A 48 -0.43 -11.95 0.82
C LEU A 48 -0.17 -10.47 1.11
N LEU A 49 0.96 -9.94 0.62
CA LEU A 49 1.30 -8.52 0.79
C LEU A 49 0.39 -7.61 -0.05
N GLY A 50 -0.01 -8.05 -1.24
CA GLY A 50 -0.89 -7.26 -2.12
C GLY A 50 -2.24 -6.91 -1.47
N SER A 51 -2.91 -7.90 -0.87
CA SER A 51 -4.18 -7.66 -0.16
C SER A 51 -3.99 -6.83 1.11
N ALA A 52 -2.90 -7.06 1.85
CA ALA A 52 -2.59 -6.27 3.04
C ALA A 52 -2.34 -4.79 2.71
N PHE A 53 -1.60 -4.50 1.63
CA PHE A 53 -1.38 -3.13 1.16
C PHE A 53 -2.67 -2.49 0.66
N SER A 54 -3.51 -3.23 -0.07
CA SER A 54 -4.84 -2.75 -0.48
C SER A 54 -5.68 -2.32 0.73
N SER A 55 -5.79 -3.18 1.75
CA SER A 55 -6.55 -2.88 2.95
C SER A 55 -5.97 -1.70 3.74
N ALA A 56 -4.65 -1.64 3.92
CA ALA A 56 -4.00 -0.52 4.60
C ALA A 56 -4.24 0.81 3.87
N ASN A 57 -4.15 0.78 2.54
CA ASN A 57 -4.40 1.94 1.68
C ASN A 57 -5.87 2.37 1.70
N THR A 58 -6.83 1.44 1.67
CA THR A 58 -8.26 1.74 1.80
C THR A 58 -8.56 2.38 3.15
N ASN A 59 -8.03 1.84 4.26
CA ASN A 59 -8.25 2.42 5.59
C ASN A 59 -7.65 3.82 5.70
N ARG A 60 -6.42 3.99 5.21
CA ARG A 60 -5.76 5.29 5.15
C ARG A 60 -6.57 6.31 4.36
N LEU A 61 -7.05 5.94 3.16
CA LEU A 61 -7.87 6.83 2.34
C LEU A 61 -9.18 7.19 3.06
N ALA A 62 -9.83 6.24 3.73
CA ALA A 62 -11.03 6.50 4.52
C ALA A 62 -10.76 7.49 5.68
N GLU A 63 -9.65 7.33 6.39
CA GLU A 63 -9.22 8.27 7.45
C GLU A 63 -8.94 9.66 6.89
N GLU A 64 -8.21 9.75 5.78
CA GLU A 64 -7.90 11.01 5.09
C GLU A 64 -9.17 11.73 4.63
N LEU A 65 -10.09 11.01 4.00
CA LEU A 65 -11.40 11.52 3.57
C LEU A 65 -12.22 12.04 4.75
N ASN A 66 -12.32 11.30 5.84
CA ASN A 66 -13.06 11.72 7.04
C ASN A 66 -12.44 12.97 7.69
N ALA A 67 -11.10 13.05 7.73
CA ALA A 67 -10.40 14.20 8.28
C ALA A 67 -10.61 15.46 7.41
N ILE A 68 -10.46 15.34 6.08
CA ILE A 68 -10.71 16.43 5.15
C ILE A 68 -12.16 16.89 5.24
N GLN A 69 -13.12 15.96 5.22
CA GLN A 69 -14.54 16.29 5.30
C GLN A 69 -14.87 17.05 6.58
N THR A 70 -14.45 16.52 7.73
CA THR A 70 -14.73 17.11 9.03
C THR A 70 -14.02 18.45 9.22
N GLY A 71 -12.75 18.54 8.83
CA GLY A 71 -11.96 19.77 8.93
C GLY A 71 -12.47 20.87 7.99
N THR A 72 -12.90 20.52 6.78
CA THR A 72 -13.51 21.45 5.84
C THR A 72 -14.82 22.00 6.40
N LYS A 73 -15.74 21.12 6.86
CA LYS A 73 -16.97 21.55 7.53
C LYS A 73 -16.67 22.51 8.66
N LYS A 74 -15.80 22.11 9.60
CA LYS A 74 -15.41 22.91 10.77
C LYS A 74 -14.89 24.30 10.39
N LEU A 75 -14.06 24.40 9.36
CA LEU A 75 -13.49 25.68 8.91
C LEU A 75 -14.56 26.63 8.35
N TYR A 76 -15.58 26.10 7.68
CA TYR A 76 -16.63 26.87 7.02
C TYR A 76 -17.96 26.93 7.80
N MET A 77 -18.04 26.35 9.01
CA MET A 77 -19.23 26.39 9.87
C MET A 77 -19.71 27.84 10.15
N GLY A 78 -18.78 28.79 10.33
CA GLY A 78 -19.11 30.20 10.55
C GLY A 78 -19.67 30.92 9.32
N GLN A 79 -19.61 30.30 8.14
CA GLN A 79 -20.04 30.87 6.85
C GLN A 79 -21.38 30.27 6.40
N VAL A 80 -22.18 29.73 7.33
CA VAL A 80 -23.46 29.06 7.06
C VAL A 80 -23.27 27.91 6.06
N ASN A 81 -22.15 27.20 6.16
CA ASN A 81 -21.74 26.12 5.23
C ASN A 81 -21.71 26.56 3.76
N ASN A 82 -21.44 27.84 3.49
CA ASN A 82 -21.15 28.31 2.13
C ASN A 82 -19.66 28.10 1.83
N TYR A 83 -19.37 27.18 0.92
CA TYR A 83 -18.03 26.87 0.45
C TYR A 83 -17.65 27.65 -0.82
N GLY A 84 -18.55 28.50 -1.33
CA GLY A 84 -18.36 29.23 -2.59
C GLY A 84 -18.66 28.36 -3.83
N ASN A 85 -18.88 28.98 -4.99
CA ASN A 85 -19.20 28.26 -6.23
C ASN A 85 -17.93 28.08 -7.07
N LYS A 86 -17.50 26.83 -7.29
CA LYS A 86 -16.23 26.47 -7.95
C LYS A 86 -15.01 27.12 -7.28
N ALA A 87 -15.05 27.26 -5.96
CA ALA A 87 -13.97 27.87 -5.20
C ALA A 87 -12.90 26.84 -4.84
N GLU A 88 -11.64 27.14 -5.12
CA GLU A 88 -10.50 26.31 -4.73
C GLU A 88 -10.22 26.48 -3.23
N LEU A 89 -10.46 25.43 -2.43
CA LEU A 89 -10.37 25.52 -0.97
C LEU A 89 -9.01 25.08 -0.44
N ASN A 90 -8.19 24.38 -1.25
CA ASN A 90 -6.93 23.78 -0.84
C ASN A 90 -6.00 24.74 -0.07
N ALA A 91 -5.76 25.96 -0.58
CA ALA A 91 -4.86 26.91 0.07
C ALA A 91 -5.33 27.27 1.50
N ASN A 92 -6.63 27.47 1.68
CA ASN A 92 -7.23 27.76 2.99
C ASN A 92 -7.15 26.54 3.91
N LEU A 93 -7.42 25.35 3.38
CA LEU A 93 -7.38 24.09 4.14
C LEU A 93 -5.95 23.72 4.55
N VAL A 94 -4.95 23.98 3.71
CA VAL A 94 -3.53 23.84 4.06
C VAL A 94 -3.15 24.82 5.17
N ALA A 95 -3.50 26.10 5.02
CA ALA A 95 -3.20 27.11 6.04
C ALA A 95 -3.85 26.78 7.40
N ALA A 96 -5.05 26.21 7.36
CA ALA A 96 -5.79 25.74 8.54
C ALA A 96 -5.35 24.35 9.05
N LYS A 97 -4.37 23.69 8.40
CA LYS A 97 -3.88 22.35 8.74
C LYS A 97 -4.98 21.30 8.78
N VAL A 98 -5.93 21.36 7.84
CA VAL A 98 -7.02 20.38 7.72
C VAL A 98 -6.54 19.05 7.12
N PHE A 99 -5.60 19.11 6.18
CA PHE A 99 -5.04 17.90 5.59
C PHE A 99 -4.20 17.12 6.62
N PRO A 100 -4.43 15.79 6.77
CA PRO A 100 -3.60 14.95 7.62
C PRO A 100 -2.13 14.97 7.20
N SER A 101 -1.23 14.71 8.14
CA SER A 101 0.22 14.62 7.88
C SER A 101 0.62 13.47 6.95
N THR A 102 -0.28 12.52 6.71
CA THR A 102 -0.09 11.44 5.73
C THR A 102 -0.07 11.99 4.31
N LEU A 103 -0.73 13.11 4.02
CA LEU A 103 -0.76 13.76 2.71
C LEU A 103 0.38 14.78 2.59
N PRO A 104 1.37 14.58 1.71
CA PRO A 104 2.41 15.57 1.48
C PRO A 104 1.81 16.86 0.91
N VAL A 105 2.22 17.99 1.47
CA VAL A 105 1.78 19.32 1.06
C VAL A 105 2.96 20.13 0.53
N ASN A 106 2.81 20.74 -0.64
CA ASN A 106 3.76 21.66 -1.24
C ASN A 106 3.03 22.92 -1.72
N GLY A 107 3.05 23.97 -0.90
CA GLY A 107 2.23 25.16 -1.13
C GLY A 107 0.74 24.83 -1.03
N ALA A 108 -0.02 25.06 -2.10
CA ALA A 108 -1.43 24.68 -2.19
C ALA A 108 -1.63 23.26 -2.77
N ASN A 109 -0.57 22.62 -3.25
CA ASN A 109 -0.65 21.29 -3.84
C ASN A 109 -0.60 20.23 -2.75
N VAL A 110 -1.55 19.31 -2.78
CA VAL A 110 -1.62 18.17 -1.87
C VAL A 110 -1.54 16.91 -2.71
N SER A 111 -0.62 16.01 -2.37
CA SER A 111 -0.42 14.76 -3.08
C SER A 111 -0.95 13.59 -2.27
N ASP A 112 -1.42 12.55 -2.95
CA ASP A 112 -1.82 11.29 -2.32
C ASP A 112 -0.69 10.26 -2.31
N ALA A 113 -0.98 9.05 -1.82
CA ALA A 113 -0.03 7.95 -1.70
C ALA A 113 0.42 7.35 -3.05
N TRP A 114 -0.28 7.67 -4.15
CA TRP A 114 -0.07 7.08 -5.48
C TRP A 114 0.50 8.08 -6.49
N GLY A 115 0.94 9.25 -6.01
CA GLY A 115 1.46 10.31 -6.88
C GLY A 115 0.36 11.04 -7.65
N GLY A 116 -0.90 10.90 -7.22
CA GLY A 116 -2.01 11.75 -7.61
C GLY A 116 -2.10 13.02 -6.76
N ASN A 117 -3.18 13.75 -6.98
CA ASN A 117 -3.48 15.02 -6.34
C ASN A 117 -4.79 14.92 -5.55
N VAL A 118 -4.80 15.60 -4.41
CA VAL A 118 -5.98 15.81 -3.59
C VAL A 118 -6.46 17.25 -3.76
N THR A 119 -7.67 17.43 -4.29
CA THR A 119 -8.28 18.76 -4.48
C THR A 119 -9.62 18.85 -3.78
N VAL A 120 -9.89 19.99 -3.17
CA VAL A 120 -11.13 20.30 -2.47
C VAL A 120 -11.72 21.57 -3.05
N THR A 121 -12.93 21.44 -3.61
CA THR A 121 -13.60 22.51 -4.34
C THR A 121 -14.98 22.77 -3.73
N GLY A 122 -15.28 24.03 -3.46
CA GLY A 122 -16.62 24.45 -3.02
C GLY A 122 -17.63 24.45 -4.18
N GLN A 123 -18.87 24.06 -3.88
CA GLN A 123 -20.01 23.99 -4.79
C GLN A 123 -21.27 24.57 -4.12
N GLY A 124 -21.19 25.83 -3.67
CA GLY A 124 -22.24 26.51 -2.94
C GLY A 124 -22.33 25.98 -1.50
N GLN A 125 -23.40 25.27 -1.17
CA GLN A 125 -23.58 24.65 0.16
C GLN A 125 -22.97 23.26 0.29
N THR A 126 -22.34 22.75 -0.77
CA THR A 126 -21.62 21.48 -0.77
C THR A 126 -20.16 21.72 -1.10
N PHE A 127 -19.32 20.73 -0.89
CA PHE A 127 -17.96 20.71 -1.42
C PHE A 127 -17.63 19.33 -1.94
N THR A 128 -16.68 19.28 -2.86
CA THR A 128 -16.16 18.04 -3.43
C THR A 128 -14.73 17.82 -2.98
N VAL A 129 -14.38 16.57 -2.70
CA VAL A 129 -13.00 16.12 -2.50
C VAL A 129 -12.66 15.18 -3.64
N GLN A 130 -11.60 15.47 -4.39
CA GLN A 130 -11.13 14.67 -5.50
C GLN A 130 -9.77 14.06 -5.19
N TYR A 131 -9.61 12.78 -5.50
CA TYR A 131 -8.33 12.07 -5.56
C TYR A 131 -8.10 11.58 -6.99
N THR A 132 -6.84 11.52 -7.42
CA THR A 132 -6.45 10.99 -8.74
C THR A 132 -5.50 9.82 -8.61
N ASN A 133 -5.30 9.05 -9.68
CA ASN A 133 -4.39 7.90 -9.69
C ASN A 133 -4.68 6.82 -8.62
N VAL A 134 -5.93 6.71 -8.15
CA VAL A 134 -6.30 5.71 -7.14
C VAL A 134 -6.32 4.32 -7.78
N PRO A 135 -5.63 3.31 -7.21
CA PRO A 135 -5.68 1.93 -7.69
C PRO A 135 -7.11 1.37 -7.69
N ARG A 136 -7.40 0.49 -8.65
CA ARG A 136 -8.76 0.00 -8.88
C ARG A 136 -9.34 -0.74 -7.67
N ASP A 137 -8.53 -1.55 -7.00
CA ASP A 137 -8.91 -2.30 -5.80
C ASP A 137 -9.24 -1.35 -4.64
N VAL A 138 -8.40 -0.33 -4.41
CA VAL A 138 -8.65 0.70 -3.39
C VAL A 138 -9.90 1.50 -3.72
N CYS A 139 -10.12 1.85 -4.99
CA CYS A 139 -11.34 2.50 -5.46
C CYS A 139 -12.57 1.68 -5.07
N ILE A 140 -12.64 0.41 -5.47
CA ILE A 140 -13.79 -0.45 -5.18
C ILE A 140 -14.02 -0.57 -3.67
N ASN A 141 -12.97 -0.91 -2.91
CA ASN A 141 -13.06 -1.14 -1.48
C ASN A 141 -13.48 0.12 -0.71
N THR A 142 -12.99 1.29 -1.11
CA THR A 142 -13.33 2.56 -0.44
C THR A 142 -14.78 2.96 -0.70
N LEU A 143 -15.28 2.75 -1.93
CA LEU A 143 -16.67 3.09 -2.26
C LEU A 143 -17.67 2.18 -1.56
N THR A 144 -17.37 0.88 -1.47
CA THR A 144 -18.25 -0.11 -0.83
C THR A 144 -18.14 -0.11 0.70
N ALA A 145 -17.05 0.42 1.27
CA ALA A 145 -16.92 0.61 2.72
C ALA A 145 -17.96 1.60 3.30
N GLY A 146 -18.57 2.42 2.45
CA GLY A 146 -19.57 3.41 2.85
C GLY A 146 -18.94 4.70 3.36
N GLY A 147 -19.70 5.45 4.16
CA GLY A 147 -19.27 6.75 4.71
C GLY A 147 -20.40 7.78 4.70
N ASN A 148 -20.14 8.94 5.30
CA ASN A 148 -21.10 10.05 5.35
C ASN A 148 -20.87 11.02 4.18
N TRP A 149 -20.90 10.48 2.96
CA TRP A 149 -20.83 11.25 1.72
C TRP A 149 -22.20 11.27 1.08
N ARG A 150 -22.51 12.33 0.33
CA ARG A 150 -23.77 12.43 -0.41
C ARG A 150 -23.71 11.55 -1.66
N SER A 151 -22.71 11.80 -2.49
CA SER A 151 -22.51 11.09 -3.74
C SER A 151 -21.05 10.99 -4.12
N VAL A 152 -20.75 10.17 -5.11
CA VAL A 152 -19.43 10.02 -5.71
C VAL A 152 -19.51 9.98 -7.22
N ALA A 153 -18.54 10.57 -7.90
CA ALA A 153 -18.35 10.45 -9.35
C ALA A 153 -16.95 9.89 -9.65
N ILE A 154 -16.84 9.03 -10.65
CA ILE A 154 -15.58 8.35 -11.00
C ILE A 154 -15.28 8.62 -12.48
N GLY A 155 -14.08 9.10 -12.78
CA GLY A 155 -13.63 9.34 -14.16
C GLY A 155 -14.46 10.34 -14.97
N GLY A 156 -15.24 11.20 -14.31
CA GLY A 156 -16.19 12.12 -14.97
C GLY A 156 -17.55 11.51 -15.32
N ASN A 157 -17.82 10.28 -14.88
CA ASN A 157 -19.14 9.65 -14.99
C ASN A 157 -20.19 10.39 -14.15
N ALA A 158 -21.46 10.07 -14.37
CA ALA A 158 -22.56 10.57 -13.55
C ALA A 158 -22.35 10.23 -12.06
N ALA A 159 -22.80 11.12 -11.19
CA ALA A 159 -22.72 10.92 -9.74
C ALA A 159 -23.62 9.74 -9.30
N ILE A 160 -23.10 8.94 -8.39
CA ILE A 160 -23.74 7.80 -7.75
C ILE A 160 -23.99 8.20 -6.30
N GLU A 161 -25.24 8.18 -5.85
CA GLU A 161 -25.59 8.50 -4.47
C GLU A 161 -25.15 7.38 -3.52
N TYR A 162 -24.73 7.73 -2.31
CA TYR A 162 -24.41 6.74 -1.30
C TYR A 162 -25.69 6.12 -0.70
N PRO A 163 -25.69 4.83 -0.32
CA PRO A 163 -24.56 3.90 -0.38
C PRO A 163 -24.29 3.36 -1.80
N VAL A 164 -23.02 3.25 -2.17
CA VAL A 164 -22.60 2.71 -3.48
C VAL A 164 -22.62 1.18 -3.45
N SER A 165 -23.29 0.55 -4.42
CA SER A 165 -23.33 -0.91 -4.51
C SER A 165 -21.99 -1.49 -5.01
N PRO A 166 -21.64 -2.74 -4.64
CA PRO A 166 -20.46 -3.41 -5.21
C PRO A 166 -20.51 -3.53 -6.74
N THR A 167 -21.69 -3.71 -7.32
CA THR A 167 -21.89 -3.75 -8.78
C THR A 167 -21.55 -2.41 -9.42
N ASP A 168 -22.00 -1.30 -8.83
CA ASP A 168 -21.72 0.03 -9.36
C ASP A 168 -20.23 0.38 -9.21
N ALA A 169 -19.63 0.05 -8.05
CA ALA A 169 -18.22 0.28 -7.80
C ALA A 169 -17.34 -0.51 -8.79
N THR A 170 -17.59 -1.81 -8.96
CA THR A 170 -16.81 -2.66 -9.89
C THR A 170 -16.97 -2.27 -11.36
N THR A 171 -18.12 -1.73 -11.74
CA THR A 171 -18.42 -1.24 -13.10
C THR A 171 -17.70 0.07 -13.40
N ASN A 172 -17.63 0.99 -12.43
CA ASN A 172 -17.11 2.34 -12.66
C ASN A 172 -15.62 2.51 -12.30
N CYS A 173 -15.09 1.75 -11.33
CA CYS A 173 -13.69 1.83 -10.95
C CYS A 173 -12.77 1.25 -12.04
N VAL A 174 -11.88 2.10 -12.53
CA VAL A 174 -10.82 1.77 -13.49
C VAL A 174 -9.44 1.84 -12.82
N ASN A 175 -8.39 1.43 -13.53
CA ASN A 175 -7.01 1.63 -13.06
C ASN A 175 -6.69 3.13 -13.02
N ASN A 176 -5.98 3.58 -11.99
CA ASN A 176 -5.61 4.98 -11.79
C ASN A 176 -6.84 5.91 -11.82
N ALA A 177 -7.90 5.51 -11.11
CA ALA A 177 -9.17 6.22 -11.10
C ALA A 177 -9.03 7.64 -10.55
N SER A 178 -9.77 8.57 -11.15
CA SER A 178 -10.07 9.87 -10.55
C SER A 178 -11.43 9.77 -9.88
N ILE A 179 -11.50 10.00 -8.58
CA ILE A 179 -12.70 9.83 -7.77
C ILE A 179 -13.04 11.15 -7.09
N VAL A 180 -14.29 11.58 -7.18
CA VAL A 180 -14.79 12.85 -6.64
C VAL A 180 -15.93 12.56 -5.68
N TRP A 181 -15.72 12.77 -4.38
CA TRP A 181 -16.75 12.64 -3.36
C TRP A 181 -17.40 13.99 -3.07
N THR A 182 -18.73 14.01 -2.99
CA THR A 182 -19.50 15.22 -2.66
C THR A 182 -20.00 15.14 -1.22
N SER A 183 -19.73 16.19 -0.43
CA SER A 183 -20.26 16.36 0.93
C SER A 183 -21.23 17.52 1.01
N ASN A 184 -22.14 17.47 1.99
CA ASN A 184 -22.99 18.61 2.40
C ASN A 184 -22.24 19.60 3.30
#